data_AF-A0A0D6MZU4-F1
#
_entry.id   AF-A0A0D6MZU4-F1
#
_cell.length_a   1.000
_cell.length_b   1.000
_cell.length_c   1.000
_cell.angle_alpha   90.00
_cell.angle_beta   90.00
_cell.angle_gamma   90.00
#
_symmetry.space_group_name_H-M   'P 1'
#
loop_
_entity.id
_entity.type
_entity.pdbx_description
1 polymer ?
#
loop_
_entity_poly.entity_id
_entity_poly.type
_entity_poly.pdbx_seq_one_letter_code
_entity_poly.pdbx_strand_id
1 'polypeptide(L)'
;MLVNGQSIFYDQSFTHYDYYHVETEDHAIIIADGVLTESYLDTGNRHKFRQDGDVLSIARGRNLTWDDAAAPLNVSRAFVEPLFQKLSLRAEEKSVPFQTAAAVLTHDNDLHLKSDTGHTLYPIRKKKNGSVFMLPEGVKTVHIISNVSRPCDAIGPFVDDRRALGVLVGNITLCEKNATRTITSHLDDENLTGWNSVESPTMRWTSGNAYLALGDRKQGAIGFLTLQILASGPYLVRNTVSEDAALRA
;
A
#
# COMPACT_ATOMS: atom_id res chain seq x y z
N MET A 1 6.34 7.50 9.41
CA MET A 1 6.03 6.77 10.66
C MET A 1 5.99 7.75 11.83
N LEU A 2 5.39 7.43 12.98
CA LEU A 2 5.27 8.31 14.17
C LEU A 2 4.37 9.56 14.05
N VAL A 3 3.72 9.79 12.92
CA VAL A 3 2.80 10.93 12.71
C VAL A 3 1.55 10.74 13.58
N ASN A 4 1.40 11.47 14.68
CA ASN A 4 0.25 11.32 15.59
C ASN A 4 -0.89 12.31 15.32
N GLY A 5 -0.73 13.22 14.35
CA GLY A 5 -1.75 14.20 13.99
C GLY A 5 -1.96 15.29 15.05
N GLN A 6 -1.15 15.33 16.11
CA GLN A 6 -1.12 16.36 17.14
C GLN A 6 0.25 17.05 17.13
N SER A 7 1.21 16.53 17.90
CA SER A 7 2.55 17.09 18.03
C SER A 7 3.49 16.72 16.87
N ILE A 8 3.13 15.71 16.06
CA ILE A 8 3.87 15.28 14.88
C ILE A 8 2.85 15.13 13.74
N PHE A 9 2.89 16.06 12.79
CA PHE A 9 1.96 16.13 11.66
C PHE A 9 2.66 16.72 10.43
N TYR A 10 2.02 16.57 9.27
CA TYR A 10 2.49 17.21 8.05
C TYR A 10 1.97 18.65 8.00
N ASP A 11 2.85 19.62 8.13
CA ASP A 11 2.54 21.02 7.87
C ASP A 11 2.73 21.31 6.37
N GLN A 12 1.62 21.55 5.67
CA GLN A 12 1.61 21.87 4.24
C GLN A 12 1.50 23.38 3.98
N SER A 13 1.56 24.22 5.01
CA SER A 13 1.51 25.68 4.86
C SER A 13 2.79 26.25 4.26
N PHE A 14 3.93 25.58 4.47
CA PHE A 14 5.23 25.93 3.88
C PHE A 14 5.42 25.20 2.56
N THR A 15 5.23 25.91 1.45
CA THR A 15 5.35 25.34 0.10
C THR A 15 6.76 25.42 -0.47
N HIS A 16 7.61 26.28 0.09
CA HIS A 16 8.99 26.50 -0.34
C HIS A 16 9.88 26.69 0.88
N TYR A 17 11.01 25.98 0.92
CA TYR A 17 12.03 26.09 1.95
C TYR A 17 13.37 25.58 1.41
N ASP A 18 14.46 26.11 1.95
CA ASP A 18 15.80 25.61 1.69
C ASP A 18 16.10 24.44 2.64
N TYR A 19 16.71 23.38 2.11
CA TYR A 19 17.18 22.25 2.91
C TYR A 19 18.58 21.86 2.46
N TYR A 20 19.39 21.42 3.41
CA TYR A 20 20.78 21.08 3.19
C TYR A 20 21.03 19.62 3.61
N HIS A 21 21.84 18.92 2.82
CA HIS A 21 22.37 17.61 3.18
C HIS A 21 23.80 17.78 3.72
N VAL A 22 24.04 17.30 4.94
CA VAL A 22 25.37 17.32 5.56
C VAL A 22 25.92 15.92 5.54
N GLU A 23 27.05 15.72 4.86
CA GLU A 23 27.78 14.45 4.80
C GLU A 23 29.08 14.56 5.59
N THR A 24 29.44 13.48 6.29
CA THR A 24 30.68 13.34 7.06
C THR A 24 31.53 12.20 6.47
N GLU A 25 32.81 12.12 6.85
CA GLU A 25 33.72 11.07 6.34
C GLU A 25 33.16 9.66 6.61
N ASP A 26 32.76 9.41 7.85
CA ASP A 26 31.92 8.28 8.23
C ASP A 26 30.50 8.76 8.51
N HIS A 27 29.50 7.95 8.19
CA HIS A 27 28.12 8.29 8.51
C HIS A 27 27.97 8.42 10.04
N ALA A 28 27.45 9.57 10.50
CA ALA A 28 27.51 9.97 11.90
C ALA A 28 26.17 10.48 12.42
N ILE A 29 26.01 10.41 13.75
CA ILE A 29 24.94 11.11 14.46
C ILE A 29 25.44 12.52 14.78
N ILE A 30 24.73 13.52 14.29
CA ILE A 30 24.98 14.95 14.51
C ILE A 30 23.85 15.56 15.34
N ILE A 31 24.05 16.79 15.83
CA ILE A 31 23.01 17.58 16.51
C ILE A 31 22.53 18.67 15.55
N ALA A 32 21.25 18.63 15.19
CA ALA A 32 20.57 19.66 14.42
C ALA A 32 19.41 20.20 15.26
N ASP A 33 19.36 21.53 15.47
CA ASP A 33 18.34 22.20 16.28
C ASP A 33 18.10 21.57 17.66
N GLY A 34 19.18 21.08 18.29
CA GLY A 34 19.14 20.46 19.62
C GLY A 34 18.66 19.00 19.64
N VAL A 35 18.48 18.37 18.48
CA VAL A 35 18.03 16.98 18.34
C VAL A 35 19.09 16.12 17.64
N LEU A 36 19.33 14.92 18.17
CA LEU A 36 20.19 13.93 17.52
C LEU A 36 19.57 13.49 16.19
N THR A 37 20.31 13.64 15.10
CA THR A 37 19.90 13.34 13.73
C THR A 37 21.06 12.69 12.98
N GLU A 38 20.78 11.86 11.99
CA GLU A 38 21.82 11.24 11.16
C GLU A 38 22.28 12.21 10.05
N SER A 39 23.59 12.18 9.76
CA SER A 39 24.17 12.78 8.54
C SER A 39 23.59 12.12 7.29
N TYR A 40 23.82 12.69 6.10
CA TYR A 40 23.41 12.05 4.86
C TYR A 40 24.16 10.73 4.61
N LEU A 41 23.43 9.62 4.52
CA LEU A 41 23.94 8.31 4.08
C LEU A 41 23.86 8.20 2.56
N ASP A 42 25.02 8.20 1.88
CA ASP A 42 25.06 8.04 0.42
C ASP A 42 24.86 6.57 0.00
N THR A 43 23.60 6.22 -0.27
CA THR A 43 23.18 4.90 -0.76
C THR A 43 23.20 4.80 -2.30
N GLY A 44 23.96 5.67 -2.97
CA GLY A 44 24.00 5.79 -4.42
C GLY A 44 22.96 6.77 -4.99
N ASN A 45 22.23 7.48 -4.14
CA ASN A 45 21.19 8.44 -4.50
C ASN A 45 21.69 9.88 -4.70
N ARG A 46 22.99 10.15 -4.55
CA ARG A 46 23.57 11.50 -4.69
C ARG A 46 23.22 12.19 -6.02
N HIS A 47 23.09 11.43 -7.10
CA HIS A 47 22.72 11.95 -8.43
C HIS A 47 21.34 12.64 -8.47
N LYS A 48 20.49 12.43 -7.46
CA LYS A 48 19.17 13.07 -7.35
C LYS A 48 19.24 14.50 -6.83
N PHE A 49 20.38 14.91 -6.25
CA PHE A 49 20.55 16.28 -5.78
C PHE A 49 20.98 17.18 -6.94
N ARG A 50 20.15 18.17 -7.25
CA ARG A 50 20.55 19.28 -8.11
C ARG A 50 21.33 20.27 -7.26
N GLN A 51 22.60 20.45 -7.54
CA GLN A 51 23.32 21.65 -7.11
C GLN A 51 23.14 22.70 -8.22
N ASP A 52 22.39 23.77 -7.93
CA ASP A 52 22.45 24.98 -8.75
C ASP A 52 23.63 25.84 -8.25
N GLY A 53 24.60 26.14 -9.13
CA GLY A 53 25.75 27.01 -8.85
C GLY A 53 27.09 26.52 -9.42
N ASP A 54 28.11 27.38 -9.35
CA ASP A 54 29.47 27.16 -9.91
C ASP A 54 30.36 26.19 -9.11
N VAL A 55 29.80 25.46 -8.15
CA VAL A 55 30.55 24.52 -7.31
C VAL A 55 30.60 23.16 -8.00
N LEU A 56 31.79 22.78 -8.49
CA LEU A 56 32.04 21.44 -9.00
C LEU A 56 31.78 20.40 -7.90
N SER A 57 30.86 19.46 -8.14
CA SER A 57 30.66 18.28 -7.29
C SER A 57 31.86 17.34 -7.44
N ILE A 58 32.88 17.52 -6.60
CA ILE A 58 34.05 16.64 -6.53
C ILE A 58 33.80 15.60 -5.44
N ALA A 59 32.93 14.62 -5.69
CA ALA A 59 32.84 13.47 -4.79
C ALA A 59 32.41 12.21 -5.54
N ARG A 60 33.26 11.17 -5.49
CA ARG A 60 32.88 9.81 -5.88
C ARG A 60 31.63 9.42 -5.08
N GLY A 61 30.54 9.08 -5.78
CA GLY A 61 29.36 8.46 -5.14
C GLY A 61 29.79 7.26 -4.32
N ARG A 62 29.26 7.14 -3.10
CA ARG A 62 29.36 5.91 -2.30
C ARG A 62 28.06 5.12 -2.52
N ASN A 63 28.16 3.81 -2.41
CA ASN A 63 27.01 2.90 -2.42
C ASN A 63 26.93 2.23 -1.05
N LEU A 64 26.78 3.04 0.00
CA LEU A 64 26.65 2.54 1.36
C LEU A 64 25.32 1.81 1.54
N THR A 65 25.28 0.93 2.54
CA THR A 65 24.04 0.29 2.99
C THR A 65 23.71 0.73 4.41
N TRP A 66 22.56 0.29 4.94
CA TRP A 66 22.22 0.50 6.35
C TRP A 66 23.18 -0.21 7.32
N ASP A 67 24.06 -1.09 6.83
CA ASP A 67 25.12 -1.68 7.64
C ASP A 67 26.23 -0.67 7.96
N ASP A 68 26.37 0.37 7.13
CA ASP A 68 27.29 1.50 7.34
C ASP A 68 26.63 2.64 8.15
N ALA A 69 25.38 2.46 8.59
CA ALA A 69 24.65 3.48 9.31
C ALA A 69 25.19 3.69 10.73
N ALA A 70 25.06 4.91 11.26
CA ALA A 70 25.59 5.29 12.56
C ALA A 70 24.72 4.71 13.70
N ALA A 71 23.48 4.35 13.36
CA ALA A 71 22.52 3.69 14.22
C ALA A 71 21.77 2.60 13.43
N PRO A 72 21.32 1.53 14.09
CA PRO A 72 20.57 0.46 13.43
C PRO A 72 19.15 0.91 13.06
N LEU A 73 18.72 0.60 11.84
CA LEU A 73 17.35 0.83 11.39
C LEU A 73 16.40 -0.23 11.95
N ASN A 74 15.33 0.20 12.62
CA ASN A 74 14.25 -0.69 13.05
C ASN A 74 12.88 -0.07 12.77
N VAL A 75 12.18 -0.63 11.78
CA VAL A 75 10.84 -0.21 11.36
C VAL A 75 9.74 -1.18 11.79
N SER A 76 10.09 -2.20 12.59
CA SER A 76 9.13 -3.21 13.02
C SER A 76 8.02 -2.58 13.87
N ARG A 77 6.78 -3.03 13.66
CA ARG A 77 5.62 -2.57 14.45
C ARG A 77 5.86 -2.72 15.95
N ALA A 78 6.45 -3.84 16.37
CA ALA A 78 6.75 -4.11 17.77
C ALA A 78 7.68 -3.06 18.43
N PHE A 79 8.55 -2.43 17.64
CA PHE A 79 9.43 -1.36 18.11
C PHE A 79 8.77 0.02 18.01
N VAL A 80 8.09 0.30 16.90
CA VAL A 80 7.62 1.65 16.56
C VAL A 80 6.28 1.99 17.22
N GLU A 81 5.36 1.03 17.33
CA GLU A 81 4.03 1.25 17.91
C GLU A 81 4.10 1.73 19.37
N PRO A 82 4.95 1.15 20.25
CA PRO A 82 5.13 1.68 21.60
C PRO A 82 5.68 3.11 21.64
N LEU A 83 6.57 3.49 20.70
CA LEU A 83 7.10 4.86 20.61
C LEU A 83 6.00 5.84 20.17
N PHE A 84 5.22 5.45 19.16
CA PHE A 84 4.05 6.21 18.72
C PHE A 84 3.09 6.44 19.89
N GLN A 85 2.72 5.39 20.63
CA GLN A 85 1.81 5.48 21.78
C GLN A 85 2.35 6.45 22.85
N LYS A 86 3.64 6.37 23.20
CA LYS A 86 4.27 7.30 24.16
C LYS A 86 4.21 8.75 23.69
N LEU A 87 4.45 9.00 22.40
CA LEU A 87 4.43 10.35 21.83
C LEU A 87 3.02 10.92 21.73
N SER A 88 2.02 10.08 21.42
CA SER A 88 0.60 10.45 21.44
C SER A 88 0.13 10.76 22.86
N LEU A 89 0.42 9.91 23.84
CA LEU A 89 0.09 10.17 25.25
C LEU A 89 0.71 11.48 25.75
N ARG A 90 1.98 11.74 25.40
CA ARG A 90 2.64 13.01 25.74
C ARG A 90 1.96 14.23 25.11
N ALA A 91 1.40 14.08 23.90
CA ALA A 91 0.66 15.15 23.24
C ALA A 91 -0.69 15.41 23.93
N GLU A 92 -1.38 14.35 24.34
CA GLU A 92 -2.61 14.41 25.13
C GLU A 92 -2.39 15.05 26.50
N GLU A 93 -1.35 14.64 27.25
CA GLU A 93 -0.96 15.22 28.54
C GLU A 93 -0.66 16.72 28.45
N LYS A 94 -0.16 17.16 27.29
CA LYS A 94 0.13 18.57 26.99
C LYS A 94 -1.06 19.30 26.35
N SER A 95 -2.21 18.67 26.21
CA SER A 95 -3.41 19.22 25.58
C SER A 95 -3.16 19.77 24.17
N VAL A 96 -2.26 19.13 23.40
CA VAL A 96 -1.98 19.53 22.02
C VAL A 96 -3.20 19.17 21.15
N PRO A 97 -3.81 20.13 20.44
CA PRO A 97 -4.96 19.83 19.60
C PRO A 97 -4.57 18.99 18.38
N PHE A 98 -5.52 18.16 17.93
CA PHE A 98 -5.39 17.49 16.63
C PHE A 98 -5.38 18.53 15.52
N GLN A 99 -4.42 18.40 14.61
CA GLN A 99 -4.27 19.25 13.43
C GLN A 99 -5.07 18.73 12.23
N THR A 100 -5.44 17.45 12.26
CA THR A 100 -6.20 16.78 11.20
C THR A 100 -7.33 15.95 11.79
N ALA A 101 -8.44 15.86 11.08
CA ALA A 101 -9.54 14.98 11.46
C ALA A 101 -9.12 13.50 11.47
N ALA A 102 -9.67 12.73 12.41
CA ALA A 102 -9.47 11.29 12.43
C ALA A 102 -10.06 10.65 11.18
N ALA A 103 -9.29 9.76 10.55
CA ALA A 103 -9.76 9.01 9.41
C ALA A 103 -10.90 8.05 9.81
N VAL A 104 -11.94 7.97 8.98
CA VAL A 104 -13.03 7.02 9.17
C VAL A 104 -12.65 5.71 8.50
N LEU A 105 -12.80 4.60 9.22
CA LEU A 105 -12.47 3.26 8.74
C LEU A 105 -13.73 2.45 8.44
N THR A 106 -13.64 1.56 7.45
CA THR A 106 -14.62 0.53 7.14
C THR A 106 -13.95 -0.83 7.03
N HIS A 107 -14.69 -1.88 7.38
CA HIS A 107 -14.29 -3.27 7.18
C HIS A 107 -14.99 -3.91 5.97
N ASP A 108 -15.87 -3.16 5.30
CA ASP A 108 -16.44 -3.61 4.04
C ASP A 108 -15.39 -3.56 2.94
N ASN A 109 -15.16 -4.70 2.29
CA ASN A 109 -14.24 -4.80 1.17
C ASN A 109 -14.85 -4.39 -0.16
N ASP A 110 -16.17 -4.17 -0.23
CA ASP A 110 -16.89 -3.88 -1.47
C ASP A 110 -16.49 -4.83 -2.62
N LEU A 111 -16.29 -6.12 -2.31
CA LEU A 111 -15.77 -7.07 -3.28
C LEU A 111 -16.80 -7.34 -4.39
N HIS A 112 -16.43 -7.02 -5.61
CA HIS A 112 -17.20 -7.30 -6.82
C HIS A 112 -16.28 -7.63 -8.00
N LEU A 113 -16.85 -8.19 -9.07
CA LEU A 113 -16.13 -8.41 -10.33
C LEU A 113 -16.61 -7.44 -11.39
N LYS A 114 -15.72 -7.05 -12.31
CA LYS A 114 -16.07 -6.40 -13.56
C LYS A 114 -15.65 -7.27 -14.74
N SER A 115 -16.59 -7.63 -15.62
CA SER A 115 -16.29 -8.41 -16.83
C SER A 115 -15.56 -7.59 -17.89
N ASP A 116 -14.95 -8.27 -18.86
CA ASP A 116 -14.48 -7.69 -20.12
C ASP A 116 -15.56 -6.93 -20.90
N THR A 117 -16.82 -7.33 -20.78
CA THR A 117 -17.96 -6.61 -21.35
C THR A 117 -18.41 -5.39 -20.53
N GLY A 118 -17.74 -5.10 -19.41
CA GLY A 118 -18.01 -3.94 -18.55
C GLY A 118 -19.12 -4.12 -17.51
N HIS A 119 -19.72 -5.30 -17.40
CA HIS A 119 -20.77 -5.56 -16.40
C HIS A 119 -20.17 -5.81 -15.01
N THR A 120 -20.78 -5.21 -14.00
CA THR A 120 -20.47 -5.48 -12.59
C THR A 120 -21.22 -6.72 -12.12
N LEU A 121 -20.50 -7.68 -11.56
CA LEU A 121 -21.03 -8.92 -11.01
C LEU A 121 -20.81 -8.93 -9.50
N TYR A 122 -21.91 -8.90 -8.75
CA TYR A 122 -21.89 -9.00 -7.30
C TYR A 122 -21.89 -10.46 -6.85
N PRO A 123 -21.33 -10.77 -5.67
CA PRO A 123 -21.29 -12.13 -5.17
C PRO A 123 -22.71 -12.60 -4.83
N ILE A 124 -23.12 -13.72 -5.43
CA ILE A 124 -24.41 -14.37 -5.14
C ILE A 124 -24.40 -15.10 -3.79
N ARG A 125 -23.22 -15.37 -3.26
CA ARG A 125 -23.02 -15.96 -1.93
C ARG A 125 -21.69 -15.51 -1.32
N LYS A 126 -21.75 -15.03 -0.08
CA LYS A 126 -20.58 -14.80 0.76
C LYS A 126 -20.56 -15.86 1.88
N LYS A 127 -19.50 -16.66 1.95
CA LYS A 127 -19.16 -17.52 3.10
C LYS A 127 -17.97 -16.89 3.83
N LYS A 128 -17.66 -17.38 5.04
CA LYS A 128 -16.59 -16.85 5.91
C LYS A 128 -15.26 -16.57 5.16
N ASN A 129 -14.85 -17.47 4.25
CA ASN A 129 -13.61 -17.33 3.49
C ASN A 129 -13.81 -17.49 1.97
N GLY A 130 -15.03 -17.33 1.44
CA GLY A 130 -15.30 -17.65 0.04
C GLY A 130 -16.44 -16.84 -0.56
N SER A 131 -16.16 -16.13 -1.64
CA SER A 131 -17.16 -15.34 -2.39
C SER A 131 -17.43 -16.01 -3.73
N VAL A 132 -18.70 -16.32 -3.99
CA VAL A 132 -19.14 -17.00 -5.23
C VAL A 132 -19.82 -16.00 -6.14
N PHE A 133 -19.38 -15.97 -7.40
CA PHE A 133 -19.88 -15.10 -8.46
C PHE A 133 -20.44 -15.96 -9.59
N MET A 134 -21.60 -15.56 -10.11
CA MET A 134 -22.12 -16.14 -11.35
C MET A 134 -21.50 -15.38 -12.53
N LEU A 135 -20.86 -16.12 -13.43
CA LEU A 135 -20.27 -15.59 -14.66
C LEU A 135 -21.18 -15.89 -15.84
N PRO A 136 -21.68 -14.86 -16.55
CA PRO A 136 -22.40 -15.03 -17.81
C PRO A 136 -21.57 -15.80 -18.85
N GLU A 137 -22.24 -16.29 -19.89
CA GLU A 137 -21.57 -16.82 -21.06
C GLU A 137 -20.66 -15.76 -21.71
N GLY A 138 -19.54 -16.17 -22.29
CA GLY A 138 -18.71 -15.32 -23.15
C GLY A 138 -17.68 -14.45 -22.42
N VAL A 139 -17.81 -14.24 -21.10
CA VAL A 139 -16.83 -13.48 -20.30
C VAL A 139 -15.49 -14.21 -20.25
N LYS A 140 -14.41 -13.65 -20.79
CA LYS A 140 -13.09 -14.32 -20.81
C LYS A 140 -12.18 -13.87 -19.69
N THR A 141 -12.34 -12.63 -19.25
CA THR A 141 -11.52 -12.03 -18.20
C THR A 141 -12.41 -11.27 -17.23
N VAL A 142 -11.98 -11.19 -15.98
CA VAL A 142 -12.64 -10.39 -14.96
C VAL A 142 -11.60 -9.56 -14.21
N HIS A 143 -12.03 -8.43 -13.70
CA HIS A 143 -11.30 -7.63 -12.75
C HIS A 143 -11.90 -7.83 -11.37
N ILE A 144 -11.08 -8.22 -10.40
CA ILE A 144 -11.44 -8.33 -8.98
C ILE A 144 -11.29 -6.94 -8.37
N ILE A 145 -12.41 -6.30 -8.04
CA ILE A 145 -12.45 -4.95 -7.51
C ILE A 145 -12.81 -5.01 -6.02
N SER A 146 -12.11 -4.22 -5.21
CA SER A 146 -12.36 -4.08 -3.78
C SER A 146 -11.89 -2.72 -3.29
N ASN A 147 -12.38 -2.31 -2.12
CA ASN A 147 -11.77 -1.23 -1.35
C ASN A 147 -10.28 -1.51 -1.14
N VAL A 148 -9.48 -0.45 -1.15
CA VAL A 148 -8.02 -0.53 -1.05
C VAL A 148 -7.51 0.52 -0.08
N SER A 149 -6.55 0.15 0.75
CA SER A 149 -5.86 1.09 1.64
C SER A 149 -4.44 0.62 1.90
N ARG A 150 -3.59 1.57 2.30
CA ARG A 150 -2.26 1.22 2.80
C ARG A 150 -2.37 0.92 4.30
N PRO A 151 -1.77 -0.16 4.81
CA PRO A 151 -1.77 -0.44 6.24
C PRO A 151 -1.25 0.73 7.08
N CYS A 152 -0.25 1.47 6.58
CA CYS A 152 0.27 2.67 7.24
C CYS A 152 -0.77 3.78 7.46
N ASP A 153 -1.85 3.80 6.67
CA ASP A 153 -2.92 4.79 6.82
C ASP A 153 -4.13 4.22 7.57
N ALA A 154 -4.47 2.95 7.35
CA ALA A 154 -5.69 2.33 7.89
C ALA A 154 -5.51 1.69 9.26
N ILE A 155 -4.34 1.13 9.56
CA ILE A 155 -4.00 0.58 10.88
C ILE A 155 -3.31 1.66 11.73
N GLY A 156 -2.37 2.38 11.11
CA GLY A 156 -1.70 3.51 11.72
C GLY A 156 -0.28 3.71 11.20
N PRO A 157 0.30 4.90 11.43
CA PRO A 157 1.57 5.30 10.85
C PRO A 157 2.77 4.57 11.45
N PHE A 158 2.58 3.75 12.48
CA PHE A 158 3.60 2.86 13.04
C PHE A 158 3.75 1.54 12.27
N VAL A 159 2.96 1.31 11.22
CA VAL A 159 3.10 0.19 10.29
C VAL A 159 3.89 0.66 9.06
N ASP A 160 5.04 0.04 8.77
CA ASP A 160 5.83 0.33 7.56
C ASP A 160 5.43 -0.59 6.39
N ASP A 161 4.14 -0.61 6.10
CA ASP A 161 3.62 -1.21 4.86
C ASP A 161 2.82 -0.14 4.12
N ARG A 162 3.41 0.30 3.00
CA ARG A 162 2.91 1.39 2.16
C ARG A 162 2.25 0.87 0.88
N ARG A 163 2.12 -0.45 0.75
CA ARG A 163 1.47 -1.07 -0.40
C ARG A 163 -0.02 -0.81 -0.35
N ALA A 164 -0.63 -0.63 -1.52
CA ALA A 164 -2.07 -0.58 -1.64
C ALA A 164 -2.60 -2.02 -1.57
N LEU A 165 -3.27 -2.38 -0.46
CA LEU A 165 -3.80 -3.72 -0.23
C LEU A 165 -5.33 -3.70 -0.32
N GLY A 166 -5.86 -4.49 -1.26
CA GLY A 166 -7.30 -4.74 -1.39
C GLY A 166 -7.70 -5.95 -0.56
N VAL A 167 -7.97 -7.06 -1.24
CA VAL A 167 -8.19 -8.38 -0.62
C VAL A 167 -7.01 -9.33 -0.86
N LEU A 168 -6.73 -10.19 0.13
CA LEU A 168 -5.78 -11.30 0.03
C LEU A 168 -6.51 -12.51 -0.53
N VAL A 169 -6.17 -12.88 -1.76
CA VAL A 169 -6.81 -13.98 -2.47
C VAL A 169 -5.96 -15.23 -2.31
N GLY A 170 -6.61 -16.34 -1.93
CA GLY A 170 -6.04 -17.68 -1.94
C GLY A 170 -6.52 -18.46 -3.15
N ASN A 171 -7.12 -19.64 -2.94
CA ASN A 171 -7.61 -20.46 -4.03
C ASN A 171 -8.70 -19.76 -4.88
N ILE A 172 -8.53 -19.81 -6.19
CA ILE A 172 -9.52 -19.38 -7.18
C ILE A 172 -10.01 -20.62 -7.93
N THR A 173 -11.31 -20.89 -7.86
CA THR A 173 -11.91 -22.03 -8.57
C THR A 173 -13.03 -21.59 -9.49
N LEU A 174 -13.05 -22.15 -10.71
CA LEU A 174 -14.12 -21.96 -11.66
C LEU A 174 -14.84 -23.28 -11.88
N CYS A 175 -16.15 -23.29 -11.64
CA CYS A 175 -17.04 -24.41 -11.92
C CYS A 175 -17.91 -24.10 -13.15
N GLU A 176 -17.88 -24.95 -14.16
CA GLU A 176 -18.71 -24.84 -15.38
C GLU A 176 -19.30 -26.21 -15.72
N LYS A 177 -20.64 -26.28 -15.85
CA LYS A 177 -21.38 -27.54 -16.05
C LYS A 177 -21.02 -28.56 -14.96
N ASN A 178 -20.23 -29.59 -15.30
CA ASN A 178 -19.78 -30.67 -14.42
C ASN A 178 -18.26 -30.68 -14.20
N ALA A 179 -17.56 -29.61 -14.55
CA ALA A 179 -16.11 -29.50 -14.39
C ALA A 179 -15.74 -28.36 -13.44
N THR A 180 -14.82 -28.64 -12.53
CA THR A 180 -14.20 -27.64 -11.65
C THR A 180 -12.73 -27.53 -11.99
N ARG A 181 -12.24 -26.31 -12.21
CA ARG A 181 -10.82 -26.01 -12.41
C ARG A 181 -10.31 -25.00 -11.40
N THR A 182 -9.03 -25.08 -11.08
CA THR A 182 -8.33 -24.09 -10.27
C THR A 182 -7.58 -23.14 -11.20
N ILE A 183 -7.59 -21.84 -10.89
CA ILE A 183 -6.85 -20.81 -11.61
C ILE A 183 -5.68 -20.35 -10.73
N THR A 184 -4.45 -20.60 -11.16
CA THR A 184 -3.22 -20.27 -10.41
C THR A 184 -2.43 -19.10 -11.00
N SER A 185 -2.86 -18.52 -12.12
CA SER A 185 -2.13 -17.43 -12.80
C SER A 185 -1.78 -16.26 -11.88
N HIS A 186 -2.62 -15.96 -10.90
CA HIS A 186 -2.35 -14.93 -9.90
C HIS A 186 -1.14 -15.25 -9.00
N LEU A 187 -0.75 -16.50 -8.84
CA LEU A 187 0.41 -16.93 -8.05
C LEU A 187 1.69 -17.00 -8.90
N ASP A 188 1.53 -17.33 -10.19
CA ASP A 188 2.66 -17.65 -11.08
C ASP A 188 3.18 -16.43 -11.86
N ASP A 189 2.33 -15.46 -12.21
CA ASP A 189 2.71 -14.30 -13.03
C ASP A 189 3.03 -13.06 -12.18
N GLU A 190 4.31 -12.78 -11.95
CA GLU A 190 4.76 -11.63 -11.16
C GLU A 190 4.27 -10.27 -11.70
N ASN A 191 4.07 -10.15 -13.02
CA ASN A 191 3.71 -8.89 -13.67
C ASN A 191 2.19 -8.73 -13.90
N LEU A 192 1.38 -9.60 -13.28
CA LEU A 192 -0.06 -9.57 -13.43
C LEU A 192 -0.65 -8.25 -12.92
N THR A 193 -1.34 -7.54 -13.82
CA THR A 193 -1.86 -6.19 -13.53
C THR A 193 -2.83 -6.20 -12.35
N GLY A 194 -2.62 -5.28 -11.40
CA GLY A 194 -3.51 -5.09 -10.26
C GLY A 194 -3.27 -6.05 -9.09
N TRP A 195 -2.16 -6.78 -9.11
CA TRP A 195 -1.69 -7.62 -8.00
C TRP A 195 -0.40 -7.04 -7.43
N ASN A 196 -0.19 -7.19 -6.11
CA ASN A 196 1.09 -6.85 -5.46
C ASN A 196 2.17 -7.89 -5.80
N SER A 197 3.41 -7.74 -5.32
CA SER A 197 4.45 -8.76 -5.51
C SER A 197 4.05 -10.14 -4.96
N VAL A 198 4.61 -11.22 -5.53
CA VAL A 198 4.36 -12.59 -5.04
C VAL A 198 5.20 -12.81 -3.78
N GLU A 199 4.52 -13.01 -2.65
CA GLU A 199 5.16 -13.23 -1.34
C GLU A 199 4.94 -14.65 -0.81
N SER A 200 3.97 -15.36 -1.37
CA SER A 200 3.57 -16.70 -0.95
C SER A 200 3.16 -17.53 -2.16
N PRO A 201 3.46 -18.84 -2.19
CA PRO A 201 3.05 -19.73 -3.26
C PRO A 201 1.55 -20.06 -3.24
N THR A 202 0.79 -19.62 -2.23
CA THR A 202 -0.62 -20.00 -2.05
C THR A 202 -1.59 -18.84 -1.96
N MET A 203 -1.09 -17.59 -1.91
CA MET A 203 -1.92 -16.41 -1.75
C MET A 203 -1.23 -15.15 -2.24
N ARG A 204 -2.02 -14.18 -2.70
CA ARG A 204 -1.50 -12.89 -3.17
C ARG A 204 -2.47 -11.75 -2.91
N TRP A 205 -1.94 -10.61 -2.50
CA TRP A 205 -2.71 -9.39 -2.32
C TRP A 205 -3.04 -8.76 -3.67
N THR A 206 -4.30 -8.39 -3.84
CA THR A 206 -4.74 -7.47 -4.90
C THR A 206 -4.39 -6.03 -4.54
N SER A 207 -4.26 -5.15 -5.53
CA SER A 207 -4.03 -3.71 -5.35
C SER A 207 -5.30 -2.88 -5.57
N GLY A 208 -6.48 -3.49 -5.38
CA GLY A 208 -7.80 -2.84 -5.50
C GLY A 208 -8.53 -3.10 -6.83
N ASN A 209 -7.81 -3.42 -7.90
CA ASN A 209 -8.38 -3.76 -9.22
C ASN A 209 -7.50 -4.80 -9.93
N ALA A 210 -7.65 -6.07 -9.54
CA ALA A 210 -6.81 -7.19 -9.98
C ALA A 210 -7.35 -7.86 -11.24
N TYR A 211 -6.55 -7.91 -12.30
CA TYR A 211 -6.90 -8.64 -13.51
C TYR A 211 -6.82 -10.15 -13.30
N LEU A 212 -7.81 -10.89 -13.81
CA LEU A 212 -7.86 -12.34 -13.77
C LEU A 212 -8.35 -12.89 -15.12
N ALA A 213 -7.46 -13.58 -15.83
CA ALA A 213 -7.82 -14.37 -16.99
C ALA A 213 -8.54 -15.66 -16.54
N LEU A 214 -9.72 -15.94 -17.10
CA LEU A 214 -10.45 -17.16 -16.78
C LEU A 214 -9.92 -18.36 -17.56
N GLY A 215 -9.17 -18.16 -18.66
CA GLY A 215 -8.71 -19.21 -19.55
C GLY A 215 -9.82 -19.74 -20.47
N ASP A 216 -9.61 -20.89 -21.09
CA ASP A 216 -10.57 -21.47 -22.05
C ASP A 216 -11.89 -21.82 -21.38
N ARG A 217 -12.95 -21.08 -21.69
CA ARG A 217 -14.30 -21.34 -21.20
C ARG A 217 -15.09 -22.14 -22.21
N LYS A 218 -16.01 -22.98 -21.73
CA LYS A 218 -16.92 -23.73 -22.61
C LYS A 218 -17.98 -22.77 -23.18
N GLN A 219 -18.14 -22.79 -24.51
CA GLN A 219 -19.19 -22.02 -25.20
C GLN A 219 -20.59 -22.40 -24.67
N GLY A 220 -21.49 -21.44 -24.52
CA GLY A 220 -22.84 -21.68 -23.98
C GLY A 220 -22.93 -21.80 -22.46
N ALA A 221 -21.82 -21.76 -21.71
CA ALA A 221 -21.83 -22.12 -20.29
C ALA A 221 -21.90 -20.91 -19.36
N ILE A 222 -22.87 -20.92 -18.45
CA ILE A 222 -22.81 -20.14 -17.22
C ILE A 222 -21.77 -20.81 -16.30
N GLY A 223 -20.92 -20.00 -15.68
CA GLY A 223 -19.90 -20.46 -14.75
C GLY A 223 -20.10 -19.90 -13.34
N PHE A 224 -19.52 -20.56 -12.36
CA PHE A 224 -19.43 -20.08 -10.98
C PHE A 224 -17.97 -19.90 -10.59
N LEU A 225 -17.54 -18.67 -10.37
CA LEU A 225 -16.21 -18.35 -9.88
C LEU A 225 -16.26 -18.22 -8.37
N THR A 226 -15.42 -18.98 -7.67
CA THR A 226 -15.24 -18.87 -6.24
C THR A 226 -13.87 -18.27 -5.95
N LEU A 227 -13.85 -17.15 -5.24
CA LEU A 227 -12.63 -16.53 -4.72
C LEU A 227 -12.51 -16.82 -3.24
N GLN A 228 -11.41 -17.45 -2.82
CA GLN A 228 -11.07 -17.57 -1.42
C GLN A 228 -10.46 -16.27 -0.91
N ILE A 229 -11.12 -15.62 0.05
CA ILE A 229 -10.63 -14.38 0.66
C ILE A 229 -10.06 -14.73 2.04
N LEU A 230 -8.76 -14.54 2.21
CA LEU A 230 -8.03 -14.92 3.43
C LEU A 230 -7.89 -13.76 4.41
N ALA A 231 -7.75 -12.54 3.89
CA ALA A 231 -7.68 -11.31 4.67
C ALA A 231 -8.19 -10.13 3.84
N SER A 232 -8.66 -9.09 4.53
CA SER A 232 -9.16 -7.86 3.93
C SER A 232 -9.22 -6.76 4.96
N GLY A 233 -8.93 -5.51 4.56
CA GLY A 233 -9.10 -4.32 5.39
C GLY A 233 -8.22 -4.28 6.65
N PRO A 234 -8.45 -3.29 7.53
CA PRO A 234 -9.43 -2.20 7.40
C PRO A 234 -9.12 -1.26 6.22
N TYR A 235 -10.12 -0.50 5.78
CA TYR A 235 -9.98 0.47 4.69
C TYR A 235 -10.38 1.87 5.14
N LEU A 236 -9.72 2.88 4.59
CA LEU A 236 -10.15 4.27 4.71
C LEU A 236 -11.45 4.47 3.92
N VAL A 237 -12.44 5.08 4.57
CA VAL A 237 -13.63 5.58 3.87
C VAL A 237 -13.21 6.78 3.04
N ARG A 238 -13.08 6.59 1.73
CA ARG A 238 -12.89 7.71 0.81
C ARG A 238 -14.24 8.37 0.63
N ASN A 239 -14.39 9.60 1.11
CA ASN A 239 -15.46 10.47 0.63
C ASN A 239 -15.17 10.68 -0.86
N THR A 240 -16.00 10.11 -1.73
CA THR A 240 -15.93 10.30 -3.17
C THR A 240 -16.31 11.73 -3.53
N VAL A 241 -15.43 12.68 -3.21
CA VAL A 241 -15.37 13.93 -3.95
C VAL A 241 -14.49 13.64 -5.16
N SER A 242 -15.14 13.59 -6.32
CA SER A 242 -14.52 13.36 -7.62
C SER A 242 -13.18 14.10 -7.77
N GLU A 243 -12.09 13.33 -7.97
CA GLU A 243 -10.74 13.81 -8.29
C GLU A 243 -10.64 14.45 -9.69
N ASP A 244 -11.75 14.69 -10.40
CA ASP A 244 -11.75 15.39 -11.70
C ASP A 244 -11.63 16.92 -11.60
N ALA A 245 -11.69 17.50 -10.40
CA ALA A 245 -11.61 18.97 -10.22
C ALA A 245 -10.19 19.51 -9.94
N ALA A 246 -9.21 18.66 -9.64
CA ALA A 246 -7.87 19.10 -9.21
C ALA A 246 -6.79 19.12 -10.31
N LEU A 247 -7.14 18.76 -11.55
CA LEU A 247 -6.23 18.84 -12.72
C LEU A 247 -6.51 20.05 -13.63
N ARG A 248 -7.29 21.04 -13.16
CA ARG A 248 -7.61 22.27 -13.92
C ARG A 248 -7.59 23.55 -13.07
N ALA A 249 -6.62 23.70 -12.18
CA ALA A 249 -6.31 25.00 -11.56
C ALA A 249 -4.80 25.26 -11.61
#